data_AF-A0A2N7Q1Z7-F1
#
_entry.id   AF-A0A2N7Q1Z7-F1
#
_cell.length_a   1.000
_cell.length_b   1.000
_cell.length_c   1.000
_cell.angle_alpha   90.00
_cell.angle_beta   90.00
_cell.angle_gamma   90.00
#
_symmetry.space_group_name_H-M   'P 1'
#
loop_
_entity.id
_entity.type
_entity.pdbx_description
1 polymer ?
#
loop_
_entity_poly.entity_id
_entity_poly.type
_entity_poly.pdbx_seq_one_letter_code
_entity_poly.pdbx_strand_id
1 'polypeptide(L)'
;EDFERLKPKDSFWVKYVNLRGKLITNYNTFLDTFIKPEEELEDIVSARINIGILELKAQRLSKVKNKSLDLFDAMLEQINDIAKTKKPIIIIDEIQTLQDIYINGEKELIKEFLNFCVRLTKELHLAHVLILSSNTIFIDQIYNDAKLKVTSDFYKIDHLSYEDTHEWLKEEGFKDDEIALIWDYLGGCIPYLYEVITKKDKIENLKAYLDEKAFLAYTEIADFIIRKNTKEEDEIFRMIAKEILKNGYFILDPNMEKRKEIMDVIDKWAQKEILFYDPKSLKVNGNNRTYEKGMEILLSK
;
A
#
# COMPACT_ATOMS: atom_id res chain seq x y z
N GLU A 1 14.20 11.85 -1.49
CA GLU A 1 15.67 11.87 -1.28
C GLU A 1 16.10 11.25 0.05
N ASP A 2 15.19 11.05 1.01
CA ASP A 2 15.57 10.66 2.37
C ASP A 2 15.96 9.19 2.54
N PHE A 3 15.38 8.25 1.79
CA PHE A 3 15.69 6.82 1.95
C PHE A 3 17.19 6.51 1.77
N GLU A 4 17.83 7.07 0.73
CA GLU A 4 19.26 6.85 0.48
C GLU A 4 20.16 7.47 1.55
N ARG A 5 19.66 8.48 2.27
CA ARG A 5 20.35 9.10 3.40
C ARG A 5 20.17 8.31 4.69
N LEU A 6 19.00 7.71 4.88
CA LEU A 6 18.60 6.98 6.09
C LEU A 6 18.97 5.49 6.08
N LYS A 7 19.26 4.90 4.91
CA LYS A 7 19.54 3.46 4.82
C LYS A 7 20.87 3.10 5.52
N PRO A 8 20.91 1.98 6.26
CA PRO A 8 22.17 1.43 6.79
C PRO A 8 23.16 1.12 5.67
N LYS A 9 24.44 1.48 5.83
CA LYS A 9 25.45 1.40 4.73
C LYS A 9 26.49 0.29 4.90
N ASP A 10 26.85 -0.05 6.12
CA ASP A 10 28.03 -0.88 6.39
C ASP A 10 27.71 -2.38 6.31
N SER A 11 26.93 -2.90 7.26
CA SER A 11 26.62 -4.33 7.36
C SER A 11 25.45 -4.77 6.49
N PHE A 12 24.80 -3.86 5.78
CA PHE A 12 23.56 -4.13 5.06
C PHE A 12 23.67 -3.77 3.59
N TRP A 13 23.02 -4.59 2.77
CA TRP A 13 22.75 -4.26 1.37
C TRP A 13 21.25 -4.02 1.24
N VAL A 14 20.86 -2.75 1.12
CA VAL A 14 19.47 -2.35 1.12
C VAL A 14 19.06 -1.91 -0.29
N LYS A 15 18.01 -2.56 -0.83
CA LYS A 15 17.37 -2.21 -2.09
C LYS A 15 15.91 -1.87 -1.85
N TYR A 16 15.49 -0.73 -2.39
CA TYR A 16 14.11 -0.28 -2.39
C TYR A 16 13.63 -0.12 -3.83
N VAL A 17 12.46 -0.68 -4.13
CA VAL A 17 11.79 -0.49 -5.42
C VAL A 17 10.34 -0.14 -5.17
N ASN A 18 9.91 0.98 -5.72
CA ASN A 18 8.51 1.36 -5.81
C ASN A 18 8.00 1.08 -7.22
N LEU A 19 7.03 0.17 -7.33
CA LEU A 19 6.50 -0.26 -8.62
C LEU A 19 5.45 0.68 -9.19
N ARG A 20 4.85 1.58 -8.39
CA ARG A 20 3.90 2.60 -8.87
C ARG A 20 4.55 3.56 -9.87
N GLY A 21 5.86 3.82 -9.74
CA GLY A 21 6.64 4.61 -10.69
C GLY A 21 7.13 3.84 -11.92
N LYS A 22 6.70 2.59 -12.14
CA LYS A 22 7.21 1.69 -13.18
C LYS A 22 6.09 1.23 -14.09
N LEU A 23 6.31 1.30 -15.41
CA LEU A 23 5.39 0.74 -16.39
C LEU A 23 5.69 -0.75 -16.58
N ILE A 24 5.03 -1.59 -15.77
CA ILE A 24 5.17 -3.05 -15.84
C ILE A 24 3.91 -3.63 -16.46
N THR A 25 3.97 -3.96 -17.75
CA THR A 25 2.81 -4.44 -18.52
C THR A 25 2.88 -5.94 -18.83
N ASN A 26 4.06 -6.54 -18.69
CA ASN A 26 4.31 -7.95 -18.96
C ASN A 26 5.60 -8.44 -18.27
N TYR A 27 5.88 -9.74 -18.38
CA TYR A 27 7.06 -10.37 -17.80
C TYR A 27 8.39 -9.72 -18.25
N ASN A 28 8.53 -9.29 -19.51
CA ASN A 28 9.77 -8.66 -19.97
C ASN A 28 9.99 -7.29 -19.33
N THR A 29 8.95 -6.46 -19.23
CA THR A 29 9.04 -5.17 -18.53
C THR A 29 9.30 -5.32 -17.04
N PHE A 30 8.86 -6.44 -16.45
CA PHE A 30 9.23 -6.81 -15.09
C PHE A 30 10.72 -7.14 -14.98
N LEU A 31 11.25 -7.96 -15.89
CA LEU A 31 12.70 -8.25 -15.94
C LEU A 31 13.52 -6.97 -16.03
N ASP A 32 13.13 -6.04 -16.91
CA ASP A 32 13.82 -4.75 -17.09
C ASP A 32 13.73 -3.84 -15.86
N THR A 33 12.70 -4.02 -15.01
CA THR A 33 12.55 -3.27 -13.76
C THR A 33 13.40 -3.86 -12.63
N PHE A 34 13.52 -5.18 -12.56
CA PHE A 34 14.18 -5.87 -11.45
C PHE A 34 15.67 -6.16 -11.71
N ILE A 35 16.07 -6.27 -12.97
CA ILE A 35 17.43 -6.57 -13.38
C ILE A 35 17.97 -5.46 -14.28
N LYS A 36 19.21 -5.05 -13.98
CA LYS A 36 20.01 -4.24 -14.89
C LYS A 36 21.13 -5.06 -15.54
N PRO A 37 21.58 -4.70 -16.75
CA PRO A 37 22.86 -5.15 -17.24
C PRO A 37 23.97 -4.61 -16.33
N GLU A 38 24.91 -5.46 -15.94
CA GLU A 38 26.19 -5.01 -15.35
C GLU A 38 26.94 -4.22 -16.43
N GLU A 39 27.17 -2.92 -16.23
CA GLU A 39 27.93 -2.09 -17.19
C GLU A 39 29.39 -2.59 -17.20
N GLU A 40 29.90 -2.99 -18.37
CA GLU A 40 31.35 -3.03 -18.58
C GLU A 40 31.84 -1.59 -18.56
N LEU A 41 32.85 -1.29 -17.73
CA LEU A 41 33.45 0.03 -17.55
C LEU A 41 33.81 0.67 -18.90
N GLU A 42 32.92 1.48 -19.46
CA GLU A 42 33.22 2.49 -20.47
C GLU A 42 32.18 3.61 -20.41
N ASP A 43 32.64 4.74 -19.88
CA ASP A 43 32.10 6.11 -19.90
C ASP A 43 30.73 6.34 -20.57
N ILE A 44 29.65 6.30 -19.78
CA ILE A 44 28.49 7.17 -20.02
C ILE A 44 27.99 7.74 -18.69
N VAL A 45 28.17 9.06 -18.56
CA VAL A 45 27.51 9.93 -17.59
C VAL A 45 25.98 9.74 -17.70
N SER A 46 25.43 8.81 -16.93
CA SER A 46 23.99 8.75 -16.64
C SER A 46 23.78 8.85 -15.14
N ALA A 47 24.05 10.04 -14.63
CA ALA A 47 23.52 10.44 -13.34
C ALA A 47 22.00 10.27 -13.36
N ARG A 48 21.49 9.50 -12.38
CA ARG A 48 20.08 9.32 -11.99
C ARG A 48 19.30 8.26 -12.77
N ILE A 49 19.31 7.04 -12.22
CA ILE A 49 18.14 6.18 -11.90
C ILE A 49 18.73 4.86 -11.39
N ASN A 50 19.08 4.81 -10.11
CA ASN A 50 19.62 3.61 -9.45
C ASN A 50 18.45 2.68 -9.04
N ILE A 51 17.82 1.96 -9.98
CA ILE A 51 16.53 1.28 -9.71
C ILE A 51 16.43 -0.12 -10.35
N GLY A 52 17.48 -0.94 -10.22
CA GLY A 52 17.39 -2.40 -10.38
C GLY A 52 17.68 -3.04 -9.01
N ILE A 53 16.93 -4.08 -8.65
CA ILE A 53 17.23 -4.85 -7.43
C ILE A 53 18.58 -5.55 -7.63
N LEU A 54 18.85 -6.02 -8.86
CA LEU A 54 19.99 -6.86 -9.19
C LEU A 54 20.65 -6.46 -10.52
N GLU A 55 21.90 -6.89 -10.71
CA GLU A 55 22.76 -6.50 -11.84
C GLU A 55 23.35 -7.75 -12.50
N LEU A 56 22.82 -8.20 -13.64
CA LEU A 56 23.31 -9.39 -14.35
C LEU A 56 24.18 -9.01 -15.55
N LYS A 57 25.28 -9.74 -15.77
CA LYS A 57 26.03 -9.68 -17.03
C LYS A 57 25.10 -9.82 -18.24
N ALA A 58 25.38 -9.09 -19.31
CA ALA A 58 24.55 -9.08 -20.53
C ALA A 58 24.26 -10.49 -21.09
N GLN A 59 25.26 -11.38 -21.04
CA GLN A 59 25.10 -12.79 -21.46
C GLN A 59 24.15 -13.60 -20.57
N ARG A 60 24.09 -13.32 -19.26
CA ARG A 60 23.14 -13.99 -18.35
C ARG A 60 21.75 -13.37 -18.49
N LEU A 61 21.66 -12.06 -18.63
CA LEU A 61 20.41 -11.37 -18.88
C LEU A 61 19.74 -11.84 -20.18
N SER A 62 20.52 -12.06 -21.25
CA SER A 62 19.98 -12.62 -22.49
C SER A 62 19.45 -14.05 -22.32
N LYS A 63 20.14 -14.87 -21.49
CA LYS A 63 19.67 -16.21 -21.10
C LYS A 63 18.38 -16.19 -20.27
N VAL A 64 18.20 -15.18 -19.41
CA VAL A 64 16.94 -15.01 -18.66
C VAL A 64 15.81 -14.58 -19.61
N LYS A 65 16.08 -13.60 -20.49
CA LYS A 65 15.08 -13.10 -21.45
C LYS A 65 14.63 -14.17 -22.46
N ASN A 66 15.55 -15.04 -22.90
CA ASN A 66 15.21 -16.16 -23.78
C ASN A 66 14.74 -17.43 -23.02
N LYS A 67 14.58 -17.34 -21.68
CA LYS A 67 14.09 -18.41 -20.80
C LYS A 67 14.98 -19.66 -20.74
N SER A 68 16.24 -19.56 -21.14
CA SER A 68 17.23 -20.63 -20.96
C SER A 68 17.87 -20.64 -19.57
N LEU A 69 17.70 -19.57 -18.80
CA LEU A 69 18.05 -19.45 -17.39
C LEU A 69 16.83 -18.95 -16.61
N ASP A 70 16.52 -19.60 -15.49
CA ASP A 70 15.46 -19.13 -14.61
C ASP A 70 15.85 -17.80 -13.93
N LEU A 71 14.89 -16.87 -13.90
CA LEU A 71 15.10 -15.56 -13.30
C LEU A 71 15.43 -15.69 -11.81
N PHE A 72 14.62 -16.44 -11.06
CA PHE A 72 14.74 -16.51 -9.62
C PHE A 72 16.01 -17.24 -9.19
N ASP A 73 16.46 -18.21 -9.97
CA ASP A 73 17.78 -18.82 -9.75
C ASP A 73 18.91 -17.80 -9.99
N ALA A 74 18.84 -17.01 -11.06
CA ALA A 74 19.82 -15.95 -11.30
C ALA A 74 19.82 -14.88 -10.19
N MET A 75 18.63 -14.52 -9.69
CA MET A 75 18.48 -13.61 -8.56
C MET A 75 19.05 -14.20 -7.27
N LEU A 76 18.78 -15.48 -7.02
CA LEU A 76 19.22 -16.20 -5.84
C LEU A 76 20.75 -16.26 -5.74
N GLU A 77 21.44 -16.59 -6.84
CA GLU A 77 22.89 -16.63 -6.88
C GLU A 77 23.51 -15.30 -6.42
N GLN A 78 23.00 -14.19 -6.94
CA GLN A 78 23.50 -12.86 -6.57
C GLN A 78 23.23 -12.50 -5.12
N ILE A 79 22.00 -12.74 -4.65
CA ILE A 79 21.64 -12.47 -3.26
C ILE A 79 22.49 -13.32 -2.32
N ASN A 80 22.77 -14.57 -2.67
CA ASN A 80 23.64 -15.46 -1.90
C ASN A 80 25.09 -14.94 -1.85
N ASP A 81 25.63 -14.41 -2.95
CA ASP A 81 26.97 -13.81 -2.95
C ASP A 81 27.04 -12.54 -2.09
N ILE A 82 26.02 -11.69 -2.17
CA ILE A 82 25.88 -10.50 -1.30
C ILE A 82 25.80 -10.92 0.17
N ALA A 83 25.00 -11.95 0.48
CA ALA A 83 24.76 -12.46 1.82
C ALA A 83 26.05 -12.95 2.54
N LYS A 84 27.10 -13.30 1.78
CA LYS A 84 28.42 -13.66 2.36
C LYS A 84 29.13 -12.48 3.04
N THR A 85 28.80 -11.25 2.67
CA THR A 85 29.51 -10.05 3.14
C THR A 85 28.60 -9.04 3.83
N LYS A 86 27.33 -8.96 3.41
CA LYS A 86 26.34 -8.01 3.91
C LYS A 86 25.01 -8.72 4.11
N LYS A 87 24.19 -8.19 5.02
CA LYS A 87 22.82 -8.65 5.23
C LYS A 87 21.88 -8.00 4.21
N PRO A 88 21.29 -8.75 3.26
CA PRO A 88 20.36 -8.21 2.27
C PRO A 88 19.03 -7.79 2.92
N ILE A 89 18.54 -6.61 2.55
CA ILE A 89 17.20 -6.11 2.84
C ILE A 89 16.59 -5.65 1.53
N ILE A 90 15.48 -6.27 1.14
CA ILE A 90 14.76 -5.98 -0.10
C ILE A 90 13.39 -5.40 0.28
N ILE A 91 13.12 -4.18 -0.14
CA ILE A 91 11.87 -3.47 0.13
C ILE A 91 11.15 -3.25 -1.19
N ILE A 92 9.91 -3.74 -1.27
CA ILE A 92 9.10 -3.72 -2.48
C ILE A 92 7.81 -3.01 -2.14
N ASP A 93 7.63 -1.86 -2.76
CA ASP A 93 6.48 -1.01 -2.56
C ASP A 93 5.53 -1.12 -3.76
N GLU A 94 4.24 -1.19 -3.46
CA GLU A 94 3.13 -1.32 -4.41
C GLU A 94 3.17 -2.63 -5.21
N ILE A 95 3.47 -3.75 -4.55
CA ILE A 95 3.62 -5.07 -5.20
C ILE A 95 2.38 -5.53 -5.98
N GLN A 96 1.19 -5.02 -5.62
CA GLN A 96 -0.06 -5.35 -6.29
C GLN A 96 -0.06 -4.99 -7.78
N THR A 97 0.83 -4.11 -8.24
CA THR A 97 1.00 -3.82 -9.68
C THR A 97 1.41 -5.06 -10.50
N LEU A 98 1.85 -6.14 -9.85
CA LEU A 98 2.22 -7.40 -10.49
C LEU A 98 1.06 -8.41 -10.60
N GLN A 99 -0.12 -8.12 -10.04
CA GLN A 99 -1.26 -9.07 -10.00
C GLN A 99 -1.70 -9.55 -11.38
N ASP A 100 -1.75 -8.66 -12.37
CA ASP A 100 -2.24 -8.98 -13.71
C ASP A 100 -1.14 -9.47 -14.67
N ILE A 101 0.05 -9.80 -14.14
CA ILE A 101 1.20 -10.20 -14.96
C ILE A 101 1.37 -11.71 -14.88
N TYR A 102 1.50 -12.33 -16.06
CA TYR A 102 1.65 -13.78 -16.19
C TYR A 102 3.00 -14.16 -16.81
N ILE A 103 3.62 -15.21 -16.26
CA ILE A 103 4.76 -15.92 -16.82
C ILE A 103 4.20 -16.97 -17.79
N ASN A 104 4.60 -16.88 -19.06
CA ASN A 104 4.18 -17.78 -20.15
C ASN A 104 2.66 -17.84 -20.39
N GLY A 105 1.89 -16.87 -19.87
CA GLY A 105 0.43 -16.83 -20.01
C GLY A 105 -0.35 -17.75 -19.06
N GLU A 106 0.34 -18.49 -18.17
CA GLU A 106 -0.30 -19.49 -17.29
C GLU A 106 -0.08 -19.20 -15.80
N LYS A 107 1.12 -18.78 -15.41
CA LYS A 107 1.46 -18.59 -13.99
C LYS A 107 1.45 -17.13 -13.62
N GLU A 108 0.71 -16.77 -12.58
CA GLU A 108 0.74 -15.42 -12.03
C GLU A 108 2.13 -15.09 -11.47
N LEU A 109 2.74 -14.03 -12.00
CA LEU A 109 4.08 -13.58 -11.61
C LEU A 109 4.14 -13.24 -10.12
N ILE A 110 3.09 -12.60 -9.58
CA ILE A 110 3.02 -12.22 -8.16
C ILE A 110 3.16 -13.44 -7.25
N LYS A 111 2.47 -14.56 -7.55
CA LYS A 111 2.52 -15.79 -6.74
C LYS A 111 3.91 -16.40 -6.73
N GLU A 112 4.52 -16.52 -7.91
CA GLU A 112 5.87 -17.07 -8.04
C GLU A 112 6.91 -16.17 -7.35
N PHE A 113 6.75 -14.85 -7.45
CA PHE A 113 7.61 -13.88 -6.79
C PHE A 113 7.49 -13.94 -5.25
N LEU A 114 6.28 -14.08 -4.71
CA LEU A 114 6.07 -14.26 -3.27
C LEU A 114 6.67 -15.59 -2.78
N ASN A 115 6.50 -16.68 -3.53
CA ASN A 115 7.16 -17.95 -3.23
C ASN A 115 8.69 -17.81 -3.21
N PHE A 116 9.26 -17.05 -4.15
CA PHE A 116 10.69 -16.74 -4.15
C PHE A 116 11.11 -15.97 -2.89
N CYS A 117 10.32 -14.98 -2.45
CA CYS A 117 10.57 -14.26 -1.20
C CYS A 117 10.54 -15.18 0.04
N VAL A 118 9.61 -16.15 0.09
CA VAL A 118 9.55 -17.17 1.14
C VAL A 118 10.81 -18.03 1.13
N ARG A 119 11.27 -18.49 -0.04
CA ARG A 119 12.52 -19.25 -0.18
C ARG A 119 13.72 -18.47 0.33
N LEU A 120 13.83 -17.17 -0.01
CA LEU A 120 14.91 -16.31 0.46
C LEU A 120 14.92 -16.13 1.98
N THR A 121 13.75 -15.97 2.60
CA THR A 121 13.63 -15.54 4.00
C THR A 121 13.51 -16.70 4.99
N LYS A 122 12.70 -17.72 4.67
CA LYS A 122 12.32 -18.81 5.59
C LYS A 122 13.06 -20.11 5.33
N GLU A 123 13.44 -20.39 4.08
CA GLU A 123 14.17 -21.62 3.74
C GLU A 123 15.69 -21.40 3.79
N LEU A 124 16.18 -20.35 3.14
CA LEU A 124 17.62 -20.11 3.00
C LEU A 124 18.16 -19.06 3.98
N HIS A 125 17.29 -18.29 4.63
CA HIS A 125 17.64 -17.22 5.57
C HIS A 125 18.66 -16.21 5.02
N LEU A 126 18.62 -15.97 3.71
CA LEU A 126 19.60 -15.12 3.01
C LEU A 126 19.27 -13.65 3.07
N ALA A 127 18.01 -13.27 3.26
CA ALA A 127 17.56 -11.87 3.15
C ALA A 127 16.41 -11.56 4.12
N HIS A 128 16.19 -10.26 4.34
CA HIS A 128 14.93 -9.72 4.85
C HIS A 128 14.16 -9.13 3.67
N VAL A 129 12.86 -9.42 3.58
CA VAL A 129 11.99 -8.89 2.54
C VAL A 129 10.82 -8.16 3.19
N LEU A 130 10.63 -6.89 2.83
CA LEU A 130 9.50 -6.07 3.23
C LEU A 130 8.64 -5.78 2.01
N ILE A 131 7.36 -6.09 2.11
CA ILE A 131 6.37 -5.84 1.06
C ILE A 131 5.40 -4.80 1.59
N LEU A 132 5.28 -3.68 0.87
CA LEU A 132 4.40 -2.57 1.20
C LEU A 132 3.26 -2.53 0.18
N SER A 133 2.04 -2.37 0.67
CA SER A 133 0.86 -2.21 -0.17
C SER A 133 -0.15 -1.32 0.53
N SER A 134 -0.78 -0.44 -0.23
CA SER A 134 -1.95 0.33 0.19
C SER A 134 -3.28 -0.36 -0.17
N ASN A 135 -3.24 -1.41 -1.00
CA ASN A 135 -4.43 -2.11 -1.47
C ASN A 135 -4.89 -3.17 -0.48
N THR A 136 -5.96 -2.89 0.27
CA THR A 136 -6.48 -3.77 1.31
C THR A 136 -7.00 -5.11 0.78
N ILE A 137 -7.51 -5.14 -0.45
CA ILE A 137 -8.03 -6.37 -1.08
C ILE A 137 -6.88 -7.29 -1.42
N PHE A 138 -5.80 -6.73 -1.96
CA PHE A 138 -4.58 -7.49 -2.16
C PHE A 138 -4.05 -8.04 -0.82
N ILE A 139 -4.01 -7.21 0.23
CA ILE A 139 -3.57 -7.66 1.56
C ILE A 139 -4.46 -8.78 2.10
N ASP A 140 -5.78 -8.68 1.97
CA ASP A 140 -6.73 -9.74 2.38
C ASP A 140 -6.48 -11.05 1.61
N GLN A 141 -6.26 -10.99 0.29
CA GLN A 141 -5.92 -12.16 -0.51
C GLN A 141 -4.65 -12.85 0.01
N ILE A 142 -3.61 -12.09 0.34
CA ILE A 142 -2.36 -12.64 0.90
C ILE A 142 -2.57 -13.19 2.32
N TYR A 143 -3.38 -12.51 3.14
CA TYR A 143 -3.69 -12.96 4.49
C TYR A 143 -4.50 -14.26 4.52
N ASN A 144 -5.35 -14.48 3.51
CA ASN A 144 -6.16 -15.69 3.38
C ASN A 144 -5.43 -16.84 2.67
N ASP A 145 -4.28 -16.59 2.04
CA ASP A 145 -3.39 -17.66 1.58
C ASP A 145 -2.68 -18.31 2.79
N ALA A 146 -3.05 -19.56 3.10
CA ALA A 146 -2.54 -20.26 4.26
C ALA A 146 -1.00 -20.39 4.28
N LYS A 147 -0.36 -20.52 3.10
CA LYS A 147 1.10 -20.64 3.02
C LYS A 147 1.77 -19.30 3.34
N LEU A 148 1.28 -18.22 2.73
CA LEU A 148 1.84 -16.89 2.94
C LEU A 148 1.55 -16.35 4.35
N LYS A 149 0.37 -16.66 4.89
CA LYS A 149 -0.01 -16.28 6.26
C LYS A 149 0.93 -16.83 7.33
N VAL A 150 1.36 -18.09 7.20
CA VAL A 150 2.27 -18.73 8.19
C VAL A 150 3.72 -18.31 7.94
N THR A 151 4.06 -17.85 6.74
CA THR A 151 5.43 -17.49 6.36
C THR A 151 5.70 -15.99 6.37
N SER A 152 4.72 -15.16 6.72
CA SER A 152 4.83 -13.69 6.70
C SER A 152 4.30 -13.07 7.99
N ASP A 153 4.96 -12.00 8.44
CA ASP A 153 4.48 -11.16 9.53
C ASP A 153 3.77 -9.93 8.95
N PHE A 154 2.55 -9.66 9.41
CA PHE A 154 1.73 -8.54 8.92
C PHE A 154 1.77 -7.37 9.91
N TYR A 155 2.17 -6.21 9.41
CA TYR A 155 2.21 -4.96 10.16
C TYR A 155 1.30 -3.94 9.49
N LYS A 156 0.30 -3.47 10.23
CA LYS A 156 -0.53 -2.33 9.82
C LYS A 156 0.20 -1.05 10.23
N ILE A 157 0.48 -0.18 9.26
CA ILE A 157 0.87 1.21 9.53
C ILE A 157 -0.41 2.03 9.48
N ASP A 158 -0.85 2.48 10.66
CA ASP A 158 -2.10 3.22 10.81
C ASP A 158 -1.87 4.74 10.81
N HIS A 159 -2.96 5.50 10.82
CA HIS A 159 -2.93 6.94 11.08
C HIS A 159 -2.36 7.25 12.47
N LEU A 160 -1.88 8.49 12.66
CA LEU A 160 -1.34 8.93 13.95
C LEU A 160 -2.38 8.82 15.07
N SER A 161 -1.90 8.59 16.29
CA SER A 161 -2.74 8.68 17.49
C SER A 161 -3.23 10.12 17.72
N TYR A 162 -4.21 10.29 18.62
CA TYR A 162 -4.65 11.63 19.00
C TYR A 162 -3.51 12.40 19.66
N GLU A 163 -2.74 11.72 20.52
CA GLU A 163 -1.61 12.27 21.26
C GLU A 163 -0.52 12.78 20.30
N ASP A 164 -0.08 11.95 19.35
CA ASP A 164 0.93 12.34 18.36
C ASP A 164 0.41 13.47 17.46
N THR A 165 -0.87 13.44 17.08
CA THR A 165 -1.49 14.50 16.26
C THR A 165 -1.58 15.81 17.02
N HIS A 166 -1.95 15.75 18.31
CA HIS A 166 -2.05 16.91 19.18
C HIS A 166 -0.69 17.55 19.38
N GLU A 167 0.33 16.75 19.73
CA GLU A 167 1.70 17.23 19.91
C GLU A 167 2.23 17.89 18.63
N TRP A 168 2.11 17.23 17.48
CA TRP A 168 2.58 17.78 16.21
C TRP A 168 1.87 19.09 15.84
N LEU A 169 0.54 19.15 15.91
CA LEU A 169 -0.19 20.39 15.59
C LEU A 169 0.09 21.51 16.60
N LYS A 170 0.39 21.17 17.85
CA LYS A 170 0.77 22.15 18.87
C LYS A 170 2.11 22.79 18.54
N GLU A 171 3.09 22.00 18.10
CA GLU A 171 4.40 22.49 17.63
C GLU A 171 4.26 23.40 16.40
N GLU A 172 3.31 23.09 15.51
CA GLU A 172 2.95 23.91 14.35
C GLU A 172 2.12 25.16 14.74
N GLY A 173 1.85 25.36 16.03
CA GLY A 173 1.24 26.56 16.60
C GLY A 173 -0.28 26.65 16.46
N PHE A 174 -1.00 25.53 16.36
CA PHE A 174 -2.46 25.49 16.44
C PHE A 174 -2.94 25.56 17.91
N LYS A 175 -4.11 26.14 18.14
CA LYS A 175 -4.76 26.18 19.46
C LYS A 175 -5.50 24.87 19.74
N ASP A 176 -5.78 24.57 21.01
CA ASP A 176 -6.39 23.28 21.40
C ASP A 176 -7.81 23.09 20.82
N ASP A 177 -8.57 24.16 20.65
CA ASP A 177 -9.89 24.14 20.00
C ASP A 177 -9.78 23.89 18.48
N GLU A 178 -8.78 24.47 17.82
CA GLU A 178 -8.46 24.19 16.41
C GLU A 178 -8.00 22.74 16.22
N ILE A 179 -7.14 22.24 17.12
CA ILE A 179 -6.66 20.85 17.10
C ILE A 179 -7.81 19.87 17.29
N ALA A 180 -8.70 20.11 18.26
CA ALA A 180 -9.88 19.28 18.48
C ALA A 180 -10.78 19.24 17.23
N LEU A 181 -10.95 20.38 16.55
CA LEU A 181 -11.73 20.47 15.32
C LEU A 181 -11.05 19.73 14.15
N ILE A 182 -9.73 19.89 13.99
CA ILE A 182 -8.93 19.18 12.98
C ILE A 182 -9.02 17.67 13.21
N TRP A 183 -8.87 17.22 14.44
CA TRP A 183 -8.96 15.81 14.81
C TRP A 183 -10.34 15.22 14.48
N ASP A 184 -11.44 15.93 14.82
CA ASP A 184 -12.79 15.46 14.52
C ASP A 184 -13.00 15.23 13.01
N TYR A 185 -12.39 16.05 12.14
CA TYR A 185 -12.57 15.98 10.70
C TYR A 185 -11.57 15.08 9.98
N LEU A 186 -10.29 15.14 10.37
CA LEU A 186 -9.18 14.54 9.63
C LEU A 186 -8.54 13.35 10.35
N GLY A 187 -8.76 13.23 11.67
CA GLY A 187 -8.08 12.26 12.52
C GLY A 187 -6.56 12.41 12.42
N GLY A 188 -5.84 11.30 12.50
CA GLY A 188 -4.37 11.25 12.40
C GLY A 188 -3.82 11.14 10.97
N CYS A 189 -4.61 11.48 9.94
CA CYS A 189 -4.23 11.28 8.54
C CYS A 189 -3.12 12.26 8.13
N ILE A 190 -1.86 11.79 8.11
CA ILE A 190 -0.65 12.60 7.88
C ILE A 190 -0.76 13.51 6.63
N PRO A 191 -1.16 13.02 5.44
CA PRO A 191 -1.26 13.88 4.26
C PRO A 191 -2.25 15.05 4.43
N TYR A 192 -3.38 14.82 5.12
CA TYR A 192 -4.39 15.86 5.36
C TYR A 192 -3.97 16.83 6.46
N LEU A 193 -3.35 16.33 7.53
CA LEU A 193 -2.75 17.17 8.56
C LEU A 193 -1.68 18.08 7.95
N TYR A 194 -0.78 17.52 7.14
CA TYR A 194 0.25 18.28 6.44
C TYR A 194 -0.34 19.34 5.49
N GLU A 195 -1.45 19.03 4.81
CA GLU A 195 -2.15 20.01 3.97
C GLU A 195 -2.65 21.21 4.79
N VAL A 196 -3.26 20.96 5.96
CA VAL A 196 -3.75 22.01 6.87
C VAL A 196 -2.58 22.85 7.40
N ILE A 197 -1.50 22.20 7.86
CA ILE A 197 -0.28 22.87 8.35
C ILE A 197 0.28 23.80 7.27
N THR A 198 0.47 23.28 6.04
CA THR A 198 1.03 24.04 4.92
C THR A 198 0.16 25.21 4.48
N LYS A 199 -1.17 25.09 4.65
CA LYS A 199 -2.14 26.12 4.25
C LYS A 199 -2.60 27.01 5.41
N LYS A 200 -2.06 26.83 6.63
CA LYS A 200 -2.53 27.50 7.85
C LYS A 200 -2.80 28.99 7.66
N ASP A 201 -1.83 29.74 7.14
CA ASP A 201 -1.95 31.21 6.96
C ASP A 201 -2.92 31.63 5.85
N LYS A 202 -3.39 30.69 5.01
CA LYS A 202 -4.35 30.91 3.92
C LYS A 202 -5.77 30.52 4.30
N ILE A 203 -5.96 29.86 5.44
CA ILE A 203 -7.27 29.42 5.91
C ILE A 203 -7.87 30.54 6.77
N GLU A 204 -8.80 31.30 6.19
CA GLU A 204 -9.51 32.36 6.94
C GLU A 204 -10.46 31.76 7.98
N ASN A 205 -11.13 30.66 7.64
CA ASN A 205 -12.06 29.95 8.50
C ASN A 205 -11.80 28.44 8.43
N LEU A 206 -11.19 27.91 9.49
CA LEU A 206 -10.83 26.50 9.59
C LEU A 206 -12.04 25.57 9.50
N LYS A 207 -13.16 25.93 10.13
CA LYS A 207 -14.38 25.14 10.09
C LYS A 207 -14.93 25.03 8.67
N ALA A 208 -15.04 26.16 7.96
CA ALA A 208 -15.53 26.18 6.59
C ALA A 208 -14.63 25.38 5.64
N TYR A 209 -13.31 25.47 5.80
CA TYR A 209 -12.34 24.67 5.04
C TYR A 209 -12.52 23.17 5.28
N LEU A 210 -12.68 22.75 6.54
CA LEU A 210 -12.89 21.35 6.90
C LEU A 210 -14.27 20.83 6.45
N ASP A 211 -15.32 21.66 6.52
CA ASP A 211 -16.65 21.35 5.99
C ASP A 211 -16.61 21.14 4.47
N GLU A 212 -15.83 21.95 3.73
CA GLU A 212 -15.61 21.73 2.30
C GLU A 212 -14.94 20.38 2.03
N LYS A 213 -13.92 20.00 2.81
CA LYS A 213 -13.25 18.69 2.69
C LYS A 213 -14.21 17.52 2.95
N ALA A 214 -15.02 17.61 4.00
CA ALA A 214 -16.05 16.61 4.29
C ALA A 214 -17.10 16.54 3.16
N PHE A 215 -17.50 17.69 2.61
CA PHE A 215 -18.44 17.75 1.50
C PHE A 215 -17.86 17.11 0.22
N LEU A 216 -16.59 17.34 -0.08
CA LEU A 216 -15.91 16.69 -1.21
C LEU A 216 -15.92 15.16 -1.05
N ALA A 217 -15.56 14.65 0.13
CA ALA A 217 -15.64 13.20 0.42
C ALA A 217 -17.08 12.67 0.26
N TYR A 218 -18.08 13.40 0.73
CA TYR A 218 -19.49 13.08 0.47
C TYR A 218 -19.82 13.04 -1.03
N THR A 219 -19.33 14.01 -1.83
CA THR A 219 -19.62 14.03 -3.28
C THR A 219 -19.01 12.84 -4.01
N GLU A 220 -17.83 12.38 -3.60
CA GLU A 220 -17.21 11.16 -4.13
C GLU A 220 -18.05 9.92 -3.80
N ILE A 221 -18.49 9.79 -2.54
CA ILE A 221 -19.39 8.72 -2.09
C ILE A 221 -20.70 8.75 -2.92
N ALA A 222 -21.31 9.92 -3.06
CA ALA A 222 -22.58 10.08 -3.77
C ALA A 222 -22.45 9.80 -5.27
N ASP A 223 -21.39 10.29 -5.93
CA ASP A 223 -21.12 10.01 -7.35
C ASP A 223 -20.91 8.51 -7.57
N PHE A 224 -20.19 7.84 -6.66
CA PHE A 224 -19.97 6.40 -6.74
C PHE A 224 -21.28 5.61 -6.61
N ILE A 225 -22.14 5.96 -5.65
CA ILE A 225 -23.48 5.35 -5.52
C ILE A 225 -24.27 5.50 -6.82
N ILE A 226 -24.34 6.72 -7.36
CA ILE A 226 -25.14 7.04 -8.56
C ILE A 226 -24.66 6.27 -9.79
N ARG A 227 -23.35 6.18 -10.00
CA ARG A 227 -22.78 5.65 -11.25
C ARG A 227 -22.54 4.15 -11.21
N LYS A 228 -22.28 3.59 -10.03
CA LYS A 228 -21.69 2.25 -9.90
C LYS A 228 -22.45 1.31 -9.00
N ASN A 229 -23.40 1.77 -8.17
CA ASN A 229 -24.13 0.89 -7.25
C ASN A 229 -25.55 0.56 -7.70
N THR A 230 -25.96 -0.67 -7.43
CA THR A 230 -27.36 -1.07 -7.40
C THR A 230 -28.03 -0.57 -6.12
N LYS A 231 -29.37 -0.63 -6.08
CA LYS A 231 -30.12 -0.26 -4.87
C LYS A 231 -29.74 -1.11 -3.66
N GLU A 232 -29.54 -2.41 -3.86
CA GLU A 232 -29.16 -3.35 -2.81
C GLU A 232 -27.75 -3.04 -2.26
N GLU A 233 -26.79 -2.74 -3.14
CA GLU A 233 -25.44 -2.34 -2.72
C GLU A 233 -25.43 -1.00 -1.96
N ASP A 234 -26.30 -0.04 -2.31
CA ASP A 234 -26.47 1.22 -1.57
C ASP A 234 -27.04 0.97 -0.16
N GLU A 235 -28.06 0.11 -0.04
CA GLU A 235 -28.62 -0.27 1.27
C GLU A 235 -27.58 -0.92 2.17
N ILE A 236 -26.77 -1.85 1.63
CA ILE A 236 -25.68 -2.50 2.35
C ILE A 236 -24.61 -1.48 2.76
N PHE A 237 -24.18 -0.60 1.85
CA PHE A 237 -23.17 0.42 2.18
C PHE A 237 -23.66 1.37 3.28
N ARG A 238 -24.92 1.83 3.21
CA ARG A 238 -25.50 2.69 4.25
C ARG A 238 -25.61 2.00 5.59
N MET A 239 -25.90 0.70 5.62
CA MET A 239 -25.88 -0.10 6.85
C MET A 239 -24.46 -0.13 7.45
N ILE A 240 -23.44 -0.43 6.65
CA ILE A 240 -22.04 -0.43 7.07
C ILE A 240 -21.64 0.95 7.61
N ALA A 241 -21.93 2.03 6.86
CA ALA A 241 -21.63 3.40 7.24
C ALA A 241 -22.27 3.80 8.58
N LYS A 242 -23.54 3.44 8.80
CA LYS A 242 -24.23 3.68 10.09
C LYS A 242 -23.50 3.03 11.25
N GLU A 243 -23.05 1.79 11.08
CA GLU A 243 -22.35 1.06 12.13
C GLU A 243 -20.96 1.65 12.40
N ILE A 244 -20.23 2.03 11.34
CA ILE A 244 -18.93 2.73 11.46
C ILE A 244 -19.09 4.03 12.25
N LEU A 245 -20.08 4.87 11.92
CA LEU A 245 -20.28 6.14 12.64
C LEU A 245 -20.70 5.96 14.10
N LYS A 246 -21.39 4.87 14.41
CA LYS A 246 -21.87 4.58 15.77
C LYS A 246 -20.75 4.00 16.65
N ASN A 247 -19.98 3.06 16.12
CA ASN A 247 -19.06 2.23 16.90
C ASN A 247 -17.58 2.47 16.57
N GLY A 248 -17.29 3.30 15.56
CA GLY A 248 -15.96 3.51 14.99
C GLY A 248 -15.55 2.45 13.96
N TYR A 249 -16.32 1.37 13.81
CA TYR A 249 -16.08 0.29 12.86
C TYR A 249 -17.35 -0.54 12.60
N PHE A 250 -17.35 -1.28 11.49
CA PHE A 250 -18.27 -2.39 11.21
C PHE A 250 -17.49 -3.71 11.32
N ILE A 251 -18.09 -4.77 11.89
CA ILE A 251 -17.48 -6.11 11.96
C ILE A 251 -18.16 -7.02 10.95
N LEU A 252 -17.37 -7.61 10.05
CA LEU A 252 -17.84 -8.66 9.15
C LEU A 252 -17.88 -10.02 9.88
N ASP A 253 -18.98 -10.32 10.56
CA ASP A 253 -19.18 -11.60 11.25
C ASP A 253 -19.28 -12.76 10.24
N PRO A 254 -18.49 -13.84 10.39
CA PRO A 254 -18.60 -15.04 9.57
C PRO A 254 -20.01 -15.66 9.48
N ASN A 255 -20.85 -15.46 10.50
CA ASN A 255 -22.21 -16.01 10.59
C ASN A 255 -23.29 -15.04 10.11
N MET A 256 -22.91 -13.85 9.62
CA MET A 256 -23.87 -12.85 9.14
C MET A 256 -24.60 -13.35 7.88
N GLU A 257 -25.91 -13.11 7.81
CA GLU A 257 -26.68 -13.35 6.60
C GLU A 257 -26.15 -12.46 5.46
N LYS A 258 -26.19 -12.95 4.21
CA LYS A 258 -25.68 -12.23 3.03
C LYS A 258 -24.21 -11.79 3.14
N ARG A 259 -23.40 -12.42 4.00
CA ARG A 259 -21.97 -12.11 4.19
C ARG A 259 -21.20 -11.90 2.88
N LYS A 260 -21.46 -12.73 1.88
CA LYS A 260 -20.79 -12.63 0.57
C LYS A 260 -21.13 -11.32 -0.15
N GLU A 261 -22.40 -10.96 -0.20
CA GLU A 261 -22.85 -9.68 -0.79
C GLU A 261 -22.27 -8.48 -0.03
N ILE A 262 -22.20 -8.58 1.31
CA ILE A 262 -21.59 -7.55 2.16
C ILE A 262 -20.10 -7.43 1.86
N MET A 263 -19.39 -8.54 1.73
CA MET A 263 -17.97 -8.55 1.36
C MET A 263 -17.75 -7.94 -0.03
N ASP A 264 -18.57 -8.29 -1.01
CA ASP A 264 -18.47 -7.75 -2.38
C ASP A 264 -18.64 -6.21 -2.36
N VAL A 265 -19.54 -5.68 -1.52
CA VAL A 265 -19.68 -4.24 -1.29
C VAL A 265 -18.43 -3.69 -0.60
N ILE A 266 -17.94 -4.29 0.49
CA ILE A 266 -16.73 -3.83 1.19
C ILE A 266 -15.55 -3.74 0.22
N ASP A 267 -15.29 -4.79 -0.57
CA ASP A 267 -14.22 -4.82 -1.55
C ASP A 267 -14.40 -3.70 -2.58
N LYS A 268 -15.58 -3.58 -3.16
CA LYS A 268 -15.88 -2.54 -4.16
C LYS A 268 -15.60 -1.12 -3.65
N TRP A 269 -15.94 -0.83 -2.40
CA TRP A 269 -15.71 0.48 -1.79
C TRP A 269 -14.27 0.67 -1.29
N ALA A 270 -13.59 -0.41 -0.90
CA ALA A 270 -12.17 -0.40 -0.57
C ALA A 270 -11.27 -0.18 -1.80
N GLN A 271 -11.65 -0.68 -2.98
CA GLN A 271 -10.99 -0.34 -4.25
C GLN A 271 -11.03 1.15 -4.58
N LYS A 272 -12.00 1.88 -4.02
CA LYS A 272 -12.13 3.33 -4.15
C LYS A 272 -11.44 4.09 -3.03
N GLU A 273 -10.74 3.39 -2.14
CA GLU A 273 -10.07 3.99 -0.97
C GLU A 273 -11.04 4.79 -0.08
N ILE A 274 -12.34 4.42 -0.09
CA ILE A 274 -13.37 5.04 0.76
C ILE A 274 -13.52 4.24 2.06
N LEU A 275 -13.53 2.91 1.95
CA LEU A 275 -13.49 1.99 3.09
C LEU A 275 -12.11 1.38 3.24
N PHE A 276 -11.75 1.02 4.46
CA PHE A 276 -10.57 0.23 4.77
C PHE A 276 -11.01 -1.06 5.47
N TYR A 277 -10.60 -2.21 4.95
CA TYR A 277 -10.86 -3.51 5.57
C TYR A 277 -9.57 -4.08 6.17
N ASP A 278 -9.61 -4.41 7.46
CA ASP A 278 -8.54 -5.09 8.17
C ASP A 278 -8.84 -6.61 8.25
N PRO A 279 -8.14 -7.44 7.46
CA PRO A 279 -8.39 -8.88 7.45
C PRO A 279 -7.97 -9.58 8.76
N LYS A 280 -7.14 -8.93 9.59
CA LYS A 280 -6.72 -9.49 10.89
C LYS A 280 -7.82 -9.39 11.93
N SER A 281 -8.54 -8.27 11.96
CA SER A 281 -9.60 -8.01 12.94
C SER A 281 -11.01 -8.19 12.39
N LEU A 282 -11.16 -8.41 11.09
CA LEU A 282 -12.44 -8.44 10.35
C LEU A 282 -13.23 -7.12 10.47
N LYS A 283 -12.53 -6.03 10.77
CA LYS A 283 -13.11 -4.70 10.93
C LYS A 283 -13.04 -3.93 9.62
N VAL A 284 -14.09 -3.15 9.39
CA VAL A 284 -14.19 -2.16 8.32
C VAL A 284 -14.36 -0.80 8.95
N ASN A 285 -13.63 0.19 8.44
CA ASN A 285 -13.68 1.58 8.88
C ASN A 285 -13.77 2.48 7.65
N GLY A 286 -14.03 3.78 7.84
CA GLY A 286 -13.67 4.73 6.80
C GLY A 286 -12.17 4.68 6.56
N ASN A 287 -11.73 4.86 5.31
CA ASN A 287 -10.30 4.86 5.00
C ASN A 287 -9.54 5.98 5.73
N ASN A 288 -10.25 7.06 6.04
CA ASN A 288 -9.83 8.13 6.93
C ASN A 288 -11.07 8.83 7.52
N ARG A 289 -10.84 9.69 8.50
CA ARG A 289 -11.92 10.41 9.20
C ARG A 289 -12.72 11.34 8.28
N THR A 290 -12.12 11.87 7.22
CA THR A 290 -12.80 12.73 6.24
C THR A 290 -13.90 11.96 5.49
N TYR A 291 -13.66 10.69 5.13
CA TYR A 291 -14.70 9.85 4.53
C TYR A 291 -15.81 9.50 5.52
N GLU A 292 -15.50 9.33 6.80
CA GLU A 292 -16.52 9.16 7.84
C GLU A 292 -17.39 10.43 7.95
N LYS A 293 -16.80 11.63 7.88
CA LYS A 293 -17.58 12.88 7.77
C LYS A 293 -18.43 12.94 6.49
N GLY A 294 -17.92 12.43 5.38
CA GLY A 294 -18.70 12.25 4.15
C GLY A 294 -19.92 11.33 4.35
N MET A 295 -19.76 10.25 5.13
CA MET A 295 -20.86 9.33 5.49
C MET A 295 -21.87 10.00 6.43
N GLU A 296 -21.43 10.83 7.39
CA GLU A 296 -22.33 11.62 8.25
C GLU A 296 -23.27 12.48 7.38
N ILE A 297 -22.71 13.19 6.39
CA ILE A 297 -23.48 14.01 5.44
C ILE A 297 -24.44 13.14 4.63
N LEU A 298 -23.97 12.00 4.10
CA LEU A 298 -24.81 11.07 3.32
C LEU A 298 -26.04 10.58 4.09
N LEU A 299 -25.88 10.29 5.38
CA LEU A 299 -26.93 9.71 6.23
C LEU A 299 -27.86 10.74 6.87
N SER A 300 -27.45 12.01 6.88
CA SER A 300 -28.27 13.14 7.33
C SER A 300 -29.28 13.64 6.28
N LYS A 301 -29.10 13.25 5.01
CA LYS A 301 -29.96 13.60 3.87
C LYS A 301 -30.99 12.51 3.59
#